data_AF-A0A1U7P4T6-F1
#
_entry.id   AF-A0A1U7P4T6-F1
#
_cell.length_a   1.000
_cell.length_b   1.000
_cell.length_c   1.000
_cell.angle_alpha   90.00
_cell.angle_beta   90.00
_cell.angle_gamma   90.00
#
_symmetry.space_group_name_H-M   'P 1'
#
loop_
_entity.id
_entity.type
_entity.pdbx_description
1 polymer ?
#
loop_
_entity_poly.entity_id
_entity_poly.type
_entity_poly.pdbx_seq_one_letter_code
_entity_poly.pdbx_strand_id
1 'polypeptide(L)'
;MTHTAPESKPHTFPHADAAQCACCGLALSKGGYDVPFIGVVGPKCVLKFVAFAEVLKFIEGRAITTTASREFNFSASRVITGLRVLGFEVSTDGGTFHVARRTRRLNDVVKSWKKVRAEFERDLKAASGLEGQVAA
;
A
#
# COMPACT_ATOMS: atom_id res chain seq x y z
N MET A 1 2.62 30.10 -22.61
CA MET A 1 3.26 28.87 -22.09
C MET A 1 2.24 28.19 -21.19
N THR A 2 1.46 27.27 -21.75
CA THR A 2 0.40 26.55 -21.04
C THR A 2 1.06 25.45 -20.22
N HIS A 3 1.02 25.58 -18.89
CA HIS A 3 1.44 24.53 -17.97
C HIS A 3 0.42 23.39 -18.04
N THR A 4 0.73 22.35 -18.81
CA THR A 4 0.03 21.07 -18.73
C THR A 4 0.35 20.45 -17.37
N ALA A 5 -0.63 20.43 -16.46
CA ALA A 5 -0.54 19.69 -15.21
C ALA A 5 -0.23 18.21 -15.54
N PRO A 6 0.67 17.54 -14.80
CA PRO A 6 0.95 16.12 -15.05
C PRO A 6 -0.32 15.32 -14.82
N GLU A 7 -0.80 14.71 -15.90
CA GLU A 7 -1.91 13.77 -15.93
C GLU A 7 -1.57 12.60 -15.00
N SER A 8 -2.21 12.59 -13.84
CA SER A 8 -2.07 11.53 -12.84
C SER A 8 -2.69 10.25 -13.42
N LYS A 9 -1.85 9.35 -13.96
CA LYS A 9 -2.27 8.05 -14.51
C LYS A 9 -3.26 7.35 -13.55
N PRO A 10 -4.39 6.82 -14.04
CA PRO A 10 -5.36 6.15 -13.19
C PRO A 10 -4.79 4.82 -12.67
N HIS A 11 -4.34 4.91 -11.42
CA HIS A 11 -4.35 3.93 -10.33
C HIS A 11 -4.46 2.44 -10.65
N THR A 12 -3.45 1.70 -10.20
CA THR A 12 -3.29 0.24 -10.00
C THR A 12 -4.52 -0.58 -9.58
N PHE A 13 -5.61 0.05 -9.16
CA PHE A 13 -6.76 -0.61 -8.55
C PHE A 13 -7.88 -0.84 -9.57
N PRO A 14 -8.45 -2.05 -9.65
CA PRO A 14 -9.59 -2.30 -10.53
C PRO A 14 -10.80 -1.48 -10.08
N HIS A 15 -11.63 -1.07 -11.03
CA HIS A 15 -12.87 -0.38 -10.75
C HIS A 15 -13.96 -1.39 -10.35
N ALA A 16 -14.78 -1.07 -9.36
CA ALA A 16 -15.83 -1.95 -8.83
C ALA A 16 -17.07 -1.15 -8.38
N ASP A 17 -18.24 -1.79 -8.43
CA ASP A 17 -19.49 -1.20 -7.97
C ASP A 17 -19.58 -1.18 -6.45
N ALA A 18 -20.00 -0.03 -5.90
CA ALA A 18 -20.31 0.13 -4.49
C ALA A 18 -21.23 1.33 -4.30
N ALA A 19 -22.12 1.24 -3.32
CA ALA A 19 -23.01 2.35 -2.97
C ALA A 19 -22.30 3.48 -2.23
N GLN A 20 -21.24 3.17 -1.47
CA GLN A 20 -20.53 4.11 -0.60
C GLN A 20 -19.02 3.86 -0.57
N CYS A 21 -18.26 4.93 -0.32
CA CYS A 21 -16.81 4.88 -0.18
C CYS A 21 -16.42 4.24 1.16
N ALA A 22 -15.67 3.14 1.11
CA ALA A 22 -15.12 2.46 2.29
C ALA A 22 -14.26 3.37 3.18
N CYS A 23 -13.63 4.41 2.62
CA CYS A 23 -12.75 5.32 3.38
C CYS A 23 -13.49 6.43 4.14
N CYS A 24 -14.61 6.94 3.61
CA CYS A 24 -15.27 8.13 4.15
C CYS A 24 -16.80 8.07 4.22
N GLY A 25 -17.41 6.97 3.77
CA GLY A 25 -18.86 6.76 3.80
C GLY A 25 -19.66 7.55 2.76
N LEU A 26 -19.03 8.44 1.98
CA LEU A 26 -19.72 9.22 0.95
C LEU A 26 -20.31 8.30 -0.13
N ALA A 27 -21.53 8.60 -0.56
CA ALA A 27 -22.20 7.87 -1.64
C ALA A 27 -21.41 7.94 -2.94
N LEU A 28 -21.40 6.83 -3.68
CA LEU A 28 -20.71 6.70 -4.96
C LEU A 28 -21.73 6.49 -6.07
N SER A 29 -21.90 7.49 -6.94
CA SER A 29 -22.89 7.44 -8.03
C SER A 29 -22.47 6.56 -9.20
N LYS A 30 -21.17 6.25 -9.32
CA LYS A 30 -20.59 5.49 -10.44
C LYS A 30 -19.67 4.37 -9.95
N GLY A 31 -19.82 3.90 -8.71
CA GLY A 31 -18.87 2.99 -8.08
C GLY A 31 -17.53 3.67 -7.72
N GLY A 32 -16.47 2.87 -7.56
CA GLY A 32 -15.14 3.35 -7.19
C GLY A 32 -14.03 2.36 -7.49
N TYR A 33 -12.91 2.49 -6.79
CA TYR A 33 -11.71 1.68 -6.99
C TYR A 33 -11.55 0.68 -5.85
N ASP A 34 -11.39 -0.60 -6.17
CA ASP A 34 -11.22 -1.65 -5.17
C ASP A 34 -9.78 -1.67 -4.64
N VAL A 35 -9.62 -1.25 -3.40
CA VAL A 35 -8.32 -1.26 -2.71
C VAL A 35 -8.24 -2.52 -1.86
N PRO A 36 -7.24 -3.40 -2.09
CA PRO A 36 -7.11 -4.66 -1.36
C PRO A 36 -7.19 -4.45 0.14
N PHE A 37 -7.97 -5.33 0.81
CA PHE A 37 -8.22 -5.32 2.24
C PHE A 37 -8.93 -4.08 2.80
N ILE A 38 -9.13 -3.02 2.02
CA ILE A 38 -9.85 -1.79 2.39
C ILE A 38 -11.28 -1.83 1.86
N GLY A 39 -11.46 -2.25 0.59
CA GLY A 39 -12.71 -2.23 -0.16
C GLY A 39 -12.79 -1.05 -1.13
N VAL A 40 -13.96 -0.87 -1.73
CA VAL A 40 -14.17 0.15 -2.79
C VAL A 40 -14.12 1.57 -2.24
N VAL A 41 -13.23 2.39 -2.79
CA VAL A 41 -13.06 3.80 -2.41
C VAL A 41 -13.33 4.73 -3.59
N GLY A 42 -13.90 5.90 -3.29
CA GLY A 42 -14.16 6.91 -4.30
C GLY A 42 -12.87 7.52 -4.90
N PRO A 43 -12.98 8.22 -6.04
CA PRO A 43 -11.85 8.76 -6.81
C PRO A 43 -10.95 9.72 -6.03
N LYS A 44 -11.50 10.48 -5.06
CA LYS A 44 -10.68 11.35 -4.19
C LYS A 44 -9.94 10.57 -3.10
N CYS A 45 -10.49 9.44 -2.66
CA CYS A 45 -9.91 8.65 -1.58
C CYS A 45 -8.88 7.64 -2.10
N VAL A 46 -9.00 7.14 -3.33
CA VAL A 46 -8.04 6.21 -3.93
C VAL A 46 -6.61 6.76 -3.94
N LEU A 47 -6.45 8.07 -4.17
CA LEU A 47 -5.17 8.79 -4.11
C LEU A 47 -4.43 8.62 -2.79
N LYS A 48 -5.16 8.36 -1.69
CA LYS A 48 -4.57 8.16 -0.36
C LYS A 48 -3.97 6.77 -0.20
N PHE A 49 -4.43 5.79 -0.99
CA PHE A 49 -4.04 4.39 -0.89
C PHE A 49 -3.07 3.96 -1.98
N VAL A 50 -2.61 4.88 -2.84
CA VAL A 50 -1.60 4.56 -3.88
C VAL A 50 -0.33 4.00 -3.26
N ALA A 51 0.23 4.70 -2.26
CA ALA A 51 1.39 4.22 -1.52
C ALA A 51 1.11 2.89 -0.80
N PHE A 52 -0.13 2.65 -0.36
CA PHE A 52 -0.50 1.37 0.23
C PHE A 52 -0.44 0.23 -0.80
N ALA A 53 -0.89 0.46 -2.03
CA ALA A 53 -0.71 -0.51 -3.13
C ALA A 53 0.76 -0.81 -3.39
N GLU A 54 1.62 0.21 -3.37
CA GLU A 54 3.06 0.04 -3.58
C GLU A 54 3.70 -0.76 -2.44
N VAL A 55 3.27 -0.51 -1.19
CA VAL A 55 3.67 -1.32 -0.02
C VAL A 55 3.27 -2.78 -0.21
N LEU A 56 2.03 -3.04 -0.61
CA LEU A 56 1.56 -4.40 -0.83
C LEU A 56 2.35 -5.07 -1.95
N LYS A 57 2.54 -4.40 -3.09
CA LYS A 57 3.36 -4.92 -4.20
C LYS A 57 4.82 -5.16 -3.81
N PHE A 58 5.37 -4.32 -2.95
CA PHE A 58 6.73 -4.46 -2.45
C PHE A 58 6.86 -5.69 -1.54
N ILE A 59 5.85 -6.05 -0.77
CA ILE A 59 5.93 -7.17 0.17
C ILE A 59 5.47 -8.49 -0.46
N GLU A 60 4.37 -8.45 -1.20
CA GLU A 60 3.68 -9.64 -1.72
C GLU A 60 4.58 -10.42 -2.67
N GLY A 61 4.79 -11.70 -2.39
CA GLY A 61 5.57 -12.58 -3.26
C GLY A 61 7.09 -12.41 -3.12
N ARG A 62 7.58 -11.59 -2.17
CA ARG A 62 9.03 -11.47 -1.93
C ARG A 62 9.55 -12.57 -1.02
N ALA A 63 10.59 -13.25 -1.49
CA ALA A 63 11.35 -14.20 -0.70
C ALA A 63 12.29 -13.49 0.28
N ILE A 64 12.38 -14.04 1.49
CA ILE A 64 13.44 -13.74 2.45
C ILE A 64 14.73 -14.34 1.87
N THR A 65 15.56 -13.50 1.26
CA THR A 65 16.86 -13.92 0.75
C THR A 65 17.95 -13.57 1.74
N THR A 66 18.83 -14.52 2.05
CA THR A 66 19.99 -14.31 2.92
C THR A 66 21.07 -13.46 2.25
N THR A 67 20.97 -13.25 0.94
CA THR A 67 21.90 -12.46 0.12
C THR A 67 21.50 -10.99 -0.02
N ALA A 68 20.33 -10.59 0.46
CA ALA A 68 19.92 -9.20 0.44
C ALA A 68 20.80 -8.34 1.36
N SER A 69 21.07 -7.10 0.94
CA SER A 69 21.83 -6.15 1.75
C SER A 69 21.16 -5.92 3.11
N ARG A 70 21.96 -5.57 4.12
CA ARG A 70 21.46 -5.30 5.48
C ARG A 70 20.46 -4.15 5.48
N GLU A 71 20.68 -3.12 4.67
CA GLU A 71 19.75 -2.00 4.53
C GLU A 71 18.42 -2.41 3.91
N PHE A 72 18.43 -3.33 2.94
CA PHE A 72 17.20 -3.85 2.34
C PHE A 72 16.38 -4.63 3.37
N ASN A 73 17.02 -5.56 4.09
CA ASN A 73 16.36 -6.35 5.13
C ASN A 73 15.80 -5.48 6.25
N PHE A 74 16.52 -4.43 6.64
CA PHE A 74 16.05 -3.46 7.63
C PHE A 74 14.82 -2.68 7.13
N SER A 75 14.84 -2.23 5.87
CA SER A 75 13.75 -1.47 5.27
C SER A 75 12.49 -2.32 5.09
N ALA A 76 12.64 -3.56 4.59
CA ALA A 76 11.56 -4.53 4.51
C ALA A 76 10.97 -4.84 5.89
N SER A 77 11.81 -5.03 6.92
CA SER A 77 11.35 -5.26 8.30
C SER A 77 10.50 -4.09 8.84
N ARG A 78 10.87 -2.85 8.53
CA ARG A 78 10.09 -1.65 8.92
C ARG A 78 8.73 -1.61 8.23
N VAL A 79 8.69 -1.90 6.93
CA VAL A 79 7.43 -1.97 6.18
C VAL A 79 6.51 -3.06 6.74
N ILE A 80 7.04 -4.26 6.99
CA ILE A 80 6.28 -5.37 7.61
C ILE A 80 5.75 -4.98 8.99
N THR A 81 6.60 -4.40 9.83
CA THR A 81 6.22 -3.95 11.18
C THR A 81 5.12 -2.89 11.11
N GLY A 82 5.26 -1.92 10.20
CA GLY A 82 4.24 -0.91 9.97
C GLY A 82 2.90 -1.52 9.54
N LEU A 83 2.91 -2.52 8.65
CA LEU A 83 1.69 -3.19 8.21
C LEU A 83 0.99 -3.89 9.39
N ARG A 84 1.76 -4.58 10.24
CA ARG A 84 1.24 -5.22 11.45
C ARG A 84 0.64 -4.20 12.43
N VAL A 85 1.30 -3.06 12.64
CA VAL A 85 0.79 -1.96 13.49
C VAL A 85 -0.48 -1.32 12.92
N LEU A 86 -0.56 -1.18 11.60
CA LEU A 86 -1.78 -0.77 10.89
C LEU A 86 -2.92 -1.78 11.04
N GLY A 87 -2.61 -3.01 11.45
CA GLY A 87 -3.58 -4.07 11.65
C GLY A 87 -3.75 -4.93 10.41
N PHE A 88 -2.67 -5.22 9.68
CA PHE A 88 -2.63 -6.24 8.64
C PHE A 88 -1.82 -7.45 9.11
N GLU A 89 -2.33 -8.62 8.81
CA GLU A 89 -1.64 -9.88 9.02
C GLU A 89 -0.64 -10.08 7.87
N VAL A 90 0.64 -10.25 8.24
CA VAL A 90 1.72 -10.56 7.31
C VAL A 90 2.34 -11.87 7.74
N SER A 91 2.15 -12.91 6.92
CA SER A 91 2.66 -14.25 7.11
C SER A 91 3.81 -14.55 6.14
N THR A 92 4.49 -15.65 6.38
CA THR A 92 5.53 -16.18 5.48
C THR A 92 5.20 -17.62 5.13
N ASP A 93 5.15 -17.95 3.84
CA ASP A 93 5.00 -19.33 3.36
C ASP A 93 6.23 -19.71 2.53
N GLY A 94 6.94 -20.76 2.92
CA GLY A 94 8.19 -21.17 2.24
C GLY A 94 9.27 -20.08 2.17
N GLY A 95 9.24 -19.10 3.09
CA GLY A 95 10.13 -17.93 3.07
C GLY A 95 9.63 -16.76 2.23
N THR A 96 8.42 -16.83 1.66
CA THR A 96 7.81 -15.76 0.87
C THR A 96 6.79 -14.98 1.70
N PHE A 97 6.83 -13.65 1.67
CA PHE A 97 5.88 -12.81 2.40
C PHE A 97 4.52 -12.73 1.71
N HIS A 98 3.46 -12.83 2.52
CA HIS A 98 2.08 -12.69 2.11
C HIS A 98 1.32 -11.76 3.06
N VAL A 99 0.54 -10.84 2.50
CA VAL A 99 -0.39 -10.01 3.27
C VAL A 99 -1.78 -10.63 3.20
N ALA A 100 -2.28 -11.14 4.32
CA ALA A 100 -3.47 -11.98 4.32
C ALA A 100 -4.77 -11.18 4.53
N ARG A 101 -4.93 -10.54 5.69
CA ARG A 101 -6.17 -9.84 6.03
C ARG A 101 -5.95 -8.71 7.01
N ARG A 102 -6.94 -7.83 7.08
CA ARG A 102 -7.01 -6.81 8.13
C ARG A 102 -7.53 -7.42 9.43
N THR A 103 -6.83 -7.16 10.54
CA THR A 103 -7.19 -7.58 11.91
C THR A 103 -7.92 -6.47 12.69
N ARG A 104 -7.87 -5.21 12.22
CA ARG A 104 -8.54 -4.05 12.83
C ARG A 104 -9.79 -3.61 12.07
N ARG A 105 -10.63 -2.79 12.70
CA ARG A 105 -11.79 -2.17 12.03
C ARG A 105 -11.30 -1.22 10.94
N LEU A 106 -11.98 -1.22 9.79
CA LEU A 106 -11.65 -0.39 8.62
C LEU A 106 -11.44 1.09 8.99
N ASN A 107 -12.37 1.67 9.76
CA ASN A 107 -12.28 3.07 10.17
C ASN A 107 -11.00 3.38 10.97
N ASP A 108 -10.54 2.45 11.81
CA ASP A 108 -9.32 2.63 12.58
C ASP A 108 -8.08 2.53 11.70
N VAL A 109 -8.08 1.60 10.75
CA VAL A 109 -7.00 1.47 9.76
C VAL A 109 -6.91 2.70 8.89
N VAL A 110 -8.03 3.20 8.37
CA VAL A 110 -8.05 4.42 7.55
C VAL A 110 -7.58 5.64 8.35
N LYS A 111 -7.94 5.75 9.63
CA LYS A 111 -7.46 6.82 10.52
C LYS A 111 -5.96 6.71 10.78
N SER A 112 -5.47 5.52 11.12
CA SER A 112 -4.04 5.28 11.36
C SER A 112 -3.22 5.50 10.09
N TRP A 113 -3.69 5.03 8.93
CA TRP A 113 -3.04 5.22 7.64
C TRP A 113 -2.76 6.68 7.32
N LYS A 114 -3.73 7.58 7.57
CA LYS A 114 -3.53 9.03 7.39
C LYS A 114 -2.35 9.59 8.18
N LYS A 115 -1.99 9.00 9.33
CA LYS A 115 -0.89 9.45 10.18
C LYS A 115 0.45 8.89 9.72
N VAL A 116 0.49 7.62 9.34
CA VAL A 116 1.74 6.90 9.03
C VAL A 116 2.09 6.85 7.55
N ARG A 117 1.21 7.32 6.66
CA ARG A 117 1.41 7.30 5.20
C ARG A 117 2.75 7.88 4.77
N ALA A 118 3.13 9.04 5.30
CA ALA A 118 4.37 9.72 4.92
C ALA A 118 5.62 8.89 5.31
N GLU A 119 5.54 8.14 6.41
CA GLU A 119 6.61 7.25 6.84
C GLU A 119 6.75 6.06 5.90
N PHE A 120 5.63 5.47 5.49
CA PHE A 120 5.62 4.39 4.50
C PHE A 120 6.16 4.84 3.14
N GLU A 121 5.78 6.02 2.66
CA GLU A 121 6.28 6.56 1.38
C GLU A 121 7.80 6.79 1.42
N ARG A 122 8.32 7.30 2.54
CA ARG A 122 9.77 7.46 2.74
C ARG A 122 10.48 6.11 2.79
N ASP A 123 9.97 5.17 3.58
CA ASP A 123 10.59 3.86 3.78
C ASP A 123 10.54 3.03 2.47
N LEU A 124 9.46 3.15 1.68
CA LEU A 124 9.37 2.59 0.32
C LEU A 124 10.42 3.18 -0.62
N LYS A 125 10.59 4.50 -0.64
CA LYS A 125 11.58 5.16 -1.50
C LYS A 125 13.00 4.70 -1.17
N ALA A 126 13.31 4.53 0.12
CA ALA A 126 14.59 3.98 0.56
C ALA A 126 14.78 2.54 0.06
N ALA A 127 13.74 1.70 0.20
CA ALA A 127 13.81 0.31 -0.23
C ALA A 127 13.94 0.14 -1.76
N SER A 128 13.16 0.87 -2.55
CA SER A 128 13.21 0.83 -4.01
C SER A 128 14.51 1.41 -4.58
N GLY A 129 15.10 2.42 -3.92
CA GLY A 129 16.39 2.99 -4.30
C GLY A 129 17.58 2.05 -4.08
N LEU A 130 17.46 1.14 -3.11
CA LEU A 130 18.46 0.11 -2.83
C LEU A 130 18.37 -1.04 -3.82
N GLU A 131 17.17 -1.47 -4.20
CA GLU A 131 16.94 -2.59 -5.11
C GLU A 131 17.59 -2.38 -6.49
N GLY A 132 17.58 -1.15 -7.00
CA GLY A 132 18.28 -0.79 -8.24
C GLY A 132 19.80 -0.80 -8.15
N GLN A 133 20.38 -0.83 -6.94
CA GLN A 133 21.83 -0.97 -6.71
C GLN A 133 22.26 -2.42 -6.44
N VAL A 134 21.35 -3.28 -5.95
CA VAL A 134 21.67 -4.72 -5.72
C VAL A 134 21.47 -5.57 -6.98
N ALA A 135 20.66 -5.09 -7.93
CA ALA A 135 20.42 -5.75 -9.22
C ALA A 135 21.41 -5.33 -10.33
N ALA A 136 22.40 -4.49 -10.02
CA ALA A 136 23.41 -3.98 -10.96
C ALA A 136 24.78 -4.63 -10.76
#